data_AF-A0A9E5BP81-F1
#
_entry.id   AF-A0A9E5BP81-F1
#
_cell.length_a   1.000
_cell.length_b   1.000
_cell.length_c   1.000
_cell.angle_alpha   90.00
_cell.angle_beta   90.00
_cell.angle_gamma   90.00
#
_symmetry.space_group_name_H-M   'P 1'
#
loop_
_entity.id
_entity.type
_entity.pdbx_description
1 polymer ?
#
loop_
_entity_poly.entity_id
_entity_poly.type
_entity_poly.pdbx_seq_one_letter_code
_entity_poly.pdbx_strand_id
1 'polypeptide(L)'
;MKWFKVIAATLAVSVISVILWWPKDRLGETKAESPVQKMSPRPITGLVQEPKKIISNESAIKETIIQLSQKGLPSLTSQQIQGYLTSNDRDATSLVIGSRLSKNPELLREAVTRFGDNPVVQLEMALRGPTQEERQAALDAFKQHDPQNPLCDYLDSLSAFEHGDFSKAAGGLMQSLDSGTLQDYSLVLASGTEAAYLAAGYSSTEAQLYALFDSSQR
;
A
#
# COMPACT_ATOMS: atom_id res chain seq x y z
N MET A 1 -25.72 -45.95 -22.83
CA MET A 1 -25.44 -44.50 -22.78
C MET A 1 -24.57 -44.21 -21.57
N LYS A 2 -23.25 -44.09 -21.78
CA LYS A 2 -22.20 -43.90 -20.76
C LYS A 2 -21.12 -42.98 -21.33
N TRP A 3 -21.27 -41.66 -21.22
CA TRP A 3 -20.23 -40.72 -21.67
C TRP A 3 -20.37 -39.42 -20.88
N PHE A 4 -19.76 -39.31 -19.69
CA PHE A 4 -19.42 -38.01 -19.04
C PHE A 4 -18.51 -38.22 -17.82
N LYS A 5 -17.44 -38.99 -18.02
CA LYS A 5 -16.18 -38.85 -17.27
C LYS A 5 -15.06 -38.90 -18.31
N VAL A 6 -14.00 -38.13 -18.08
CA VAL A 6 -12.80 -37.91 -18.92
C VAL A 6 -12.87 -36.69 -19.86
N ILE A 7 -12.72 -35.48 -19.31
CA ILE A 7 -11.85 -34.44 -19.90
C ILE A 7 -11.08 -33.79 -18.74
N ALA A 8 -10.17 -34.58 -18.17
CA ALA A 8 -9.03 -34.10 -17.42
C ALA A 8 -7.78 -34.56 -18.19
N ALA A 9 -6.78 -33.70 -18.24
CA ALA A 9 -5.51 -33.82 -18.97
C ALA A 9 -5.57 -33.48 -20.48
N THR A 10 -5.03 -32.30 -20.81
CA THR A 10 -4.16 -31.95 -21.95
C THR A 10 -4.46 -30.57 -22.59
N LEU A 11 -4.16 -29.49 -21.88
CA LEU A 11 -3.85 -28.18 -22.50
C LEU A 11 -2.68 -27.50 -21.77
N ALA A 12 -1.67 -28.29 -21.42
CA ALA A 12 -0.29 -27.81 -21.35
C ALA A 12 0.36 -28.19 -22.68
N VAL A 13 1.15 -27.28 -23.26
CA VAL A 13 1.84 -27.40 -24.56
C VAL A 13 1.00 -26.97 -25.78
N SER A 14 0.70 -25.67 -25.90
CA SER A 14 0.50 -25.06 -27.24
C SER A 14 0.72 -23.54 -27.24
N VAL A 15 1.89 -23.09 -26.76
CA VAL A 15 2.38 -21.71 -27.03
C VAL A 15 3.76 -21.73 -27.71
N ILE A 16 4.32 -22.91 -28.00
CA ILE A 16 5.68 -23.04 -28.56
C ILE A 16 5.71 -23.30 -30.08
N SER A 17 4.58 -23.51 -30.75
CA SER A 17 4.61 -24.00 -32.15
C SER A 17 4.25 -22.98 -33.25
N VAL A 18 4.22 -21.67 -32.99
CA VAL A 18 3.94 -20.66 -34.04
C VAL A 18 5.13 -19.70 -34.25
N ILE A 19 6.35 -20.24 -34.35
CA ILE A 19 7.54 -19.48 -34.76
C ILE A 19 8.10 -19.94 -36.12
N LEU A 20 7.53 -20.97 -36.74
CA LEU A 20 8.13 -21.60 -37.93
C LEU A 20 7.22 -21.59 -39.16
N TRP A 21 6.56 -20.48 -39.49
CA TRP A 21 6.19 -20.17 -40.88
C TRP A 21 5.69 -18.73 -41.06
N TRP A 22 6.55 -17.83 -41.56
CA TRP A 22 6.09 -16.62 -42.27
C TRP A 22 7.14 -16.17 -43.30
N PRO A 23 6.76 -15.71 -44.51
CA PRO A 23 7.69 -15.51 -45.64
C PRO A 23 8.58 -14.26 -45.46
N LYS A 24 9.76 -14.33 -46.07
CA LYS A 24 10.92 -13.43 -45.87
C LYS A 24 10.90 -12.13 -46.69
N ASP A 25 9.78 -11.77 -47.34
CA ASP A 25 9.81 -10.80 -48.44
C ASP A 25 9.02 -9.49 -48.20
N ARG A 26 8.88 -9.02 -46.96
CA ARG A 26 8.34 -7.67 -46.68
C ARG A 26 9.25 -6.81 -45.80
N LEU A 27 10.55 -6.85 -46.08
CA LEU A 27 11.49 -5.81 -45.64
C LEU A 27 11.56 -4.74 -46.73
N GLY A 28 10.67 -3.76 -46.67
CA GLY A 28 10.64 -2.67 -47.64
C GLY A 28 9.46 -1.75 -47.45
N GLU A 29 9.46 -1.00 -46.34
CA GLU A 29 9.11 0.43 -46.27
C GLU A 29 9.10 0.87 -44.80
N THR A 30 10.26 1.34 -44.33
CA THR A 30 10.40 2.00 -43.04
C THR A 30 9.79 3.40 -43.14
N LYS A 31 8.57 3.56 -42.61
CA LYS A 31 8.07 4.88 -42.20
C LYS A 31 8.95 5.32 -41.02
N ALA A 32 9.70 6.39 -41.21
CA ALA A 32 10.64 6.90 -40.22
C ALA A 32 9.94 7.17 -38.87
N GLU A 33 10.29 6.38 -37.85
CA GLU A 33 9.98 6.67 -36.45
C GLU A 33 10.82 7.86 -36.00
N SER A 34 10.15 8.86 -35.41
CA SER A 34 10.80 9.96 -34.69
C SER A 34 11.69 9.39 -33.57
N PRO A 35 12.86 9.96 -33.30
CA PRO A 35 13.80 9.37 -32.35
C PRO A 35 13.21 9.45 -30.94
N VAL A 36 12.86 8.28 -30.38
CA VAL A 36 12.58 8.13 -28.95
C VAL A 36 13.87 8.46 -28.20
N GLN A 37 13.84 9.57 -27.49
CA GLN A 37 14.92 9.98 -26.61
C GLN A 37 15.04 8.93 -25.50
N LYS A 38 16.14 8.16 -25.49
CA LYS A 38 16.45 7.24 -24.40
C LYS A 38 16.56 8.06 -23.11
N MET A 39 15.50 8.07 -22.30
CA MET A 39 15.59 8.56 -20.93
C MET A 39 16.52 7.60 -20.17
N SER A 40 17.70 8.10 -19.82
CA SER A 40 18.58 7.43 -18.87
C SER A 40 17.81 7.20 -17.56
N PRO A 41 17.93 6.02 -16.91
CA PRO A 41 17.34 5.81 -15.59
C PRO A 41 17.85 6.90 -14.65
N ARG A 42 16.93 7.61 -13.98
CA ARG A 42 17.29 8.61 -12.96
C ARG A 42 18.07 7.89 -11.86
N PRO A 43 19.24 8.39 -11.45
CA PRO A 43 19.99 7.79 -10.37
C PRO A 43 19.19 7.90 -9.06
N ILE A 44 18.94 6.78 -8.39
CA ILE A 44 18.30 6.69 -7.06
C ILE A 44 19.32 7.09 -5.96
N THR A 45 20.10 8.14 -6.21
CA THR A 45 21.12 8.59 -5.27
C THR A 45 20.44 9.40 -4.18
N GLY A 46 20.17 8.73 -3.05
CA GLY A 46 19.60 9.36 -1.85
C GLY A 46 18.59 8.51 -1.08
N LEU A 47 18.04 7.43 -1.68
CA LEU A 47 17.08 6.54 -1.00
C LEU A 47 17.74 5.30 -0.35
N VAL A 48 19.04 5.11 -0.55
CA VAL A 48 19.79 4.02 0.09
C VAL A 48 20.42 4.56 1.36
N GLN A 49 19.64 4.61 2.44
CA GLN A 49 20.27 4.53 3.75
C GLN A 49 20.82 3.10 3.87
N GLU A 50 22.10 2.96 4.22
CA GLU A 50 22.65 1.62 4.49
C GLU A 50 21.79 0.97 5.58
N PRO A 51 21.30 -0.27 5.36
CA PRO A 51 20.49 -0.95 6.36
C PRO A 51 21.34 -1.08 7.62
N LYS A 52 20.94 -0.37 8.68
CA LYS A 52 21.54 -0.53 10.00
C LYS A 52 21.52 -2.02 10.32
N LYS A 53 22.67 -2.61 10.62
CA LYS A 53 22.79 -4.06 10.88
C LYS A 53 22.00 -4.40 12.14
N ILE A 54 20.76 -4.85 11.98
CA ILE A 54 19.81 -5.15 13.07
C ILE A 54 19.93 -6.62 13.54
N ILE A 55 20.53 -7.50 12.75
CA ILE A 55 20.30 -8.94 12.89
C ILE A 55 21.25 -9.56 13.92
N SER A 56 20.69 -9.95 15.08
CA SER A 56 21.43 -10.69 16.12
C SER A 56 20.90 -12.12 16.34
N ASN A 57 19.70 -12.49 15.86
CA ASN A 57 19.16 -13.85 16.06
C ASN A 57 18.19 -14.28 14.93
N GLU A 58 18.69 -15.07 13.98
CA GLU A 58 17.92 -15.58 12.83
C GLU A 58 16.72 -16.47 13.23
N SER A 59 16.88 -17.28 14.28
CA SER A 59 15.81 -18.18 14.75
C SER A 59 14.64 -17.40 15.34
N ALA A 60 14.92 -16.32 16.09
CA ALA A 60 13.87 -15.46 16.64
C ALA A 60 13.10 -14.75 15.51
N ILE A 61 13.78 -14.27 14.48
CA ILE A 61 13.14 -13.65 13.31
C ILE A 61 12.22 -14.64 12.59
N LYS A 62 12.69 -15.86 12.35
CA LYS A 62 11.87 -16.92 11.72
C LYS A 62 10.60 -17.18 12.52
N GLU A 63 10.72 -17.30 13.84
CA GLU A 63 9.57 -17.52 14.71
C GLU A 63 8.60 -16.34 14.68
N THR A 64 9.09 -15.09 14.79
CA THR A 64 8.24 -13.90 14.70
C THR A 64 7.52 -13.80 13.36
N ILE A 65 8.19 -14.11 12.24
CA ILE A 65 7.57 -14.12 10.90
C ILE A 65 6.48 -15.21 10.82
N ILE A 66 6.75 -16.41 11.33
CA ILE A 66 5.75 -17.49 11.37
C ILE A 66 4.54 -17.05 12.20
N GLN A 67 4.76 -16.46 13.38
CA GLN A 67 3.68 -15.96 14.24
C GLN A 67 2.85 -14.88 13.55
N LEU A 68 3.48 -13.90 12.89
CA LEU A 68 2.79 -12.86 12.13
C LEU A 68 1.94 -13.45 11.01
N SER A 69 2.46 -14.45 10.30
CA SER A 69 1.73 -15.11 9.20
C SER A 69 0.49 -15.86 9.67
N GLN A 70 0.50 -16.37 10.91
CA GLN A 70 -0.57 -17.21 11.46
C GLN A 70 -1.58 -16.43 12.31
N LYS A 71 -1.10 -15.46 13.10
CA LYS A 71 -1.88 -14.76 14.14
C LYS A 71 -2.03 -13.26 13.87
N GLY A 72 -1.28 -12.72 12.91
CA GLY A 72 -1.19 -11.29 12.68
C GLY A 72 -0.41 -10.57 13.79
N LEU A 73 -0.61 -9.25 13.86
CA LEU A 73 0.04 -8.39 14.83
C LEU A 73 -0.39 -8.72 16.27
N PRO A 74 0.54 -8.71 17.25
CA PRO A 74 0.17 -8.79 18.65
C PRO A 74 -0.69 -7.59 19.06
N SER A 75 -1.86 -7.85 19.65
CA SER A 75 -2.75 -6.80 20.15
C SER A 75 -2.13 -6.09 21.35
N LEU A 76 -2.02 -4.76 21.27
CA LEU A 76 -1.64 -3.93 22.41
C LEU A 76 -2.84 -3.71 23.33
N THR A 77 -2.59 -3.65 24.63
CA THR A 77 -3.62 -3.32 25.63
C THR A 77 -4.02 -1.85 25.53
N SER A 78 -5.23 -1.50 25.95
CA SER A 78 -5.68 -0.10 26.00
C SER A 78 -4.74 0.80 26.80
N GLN A 79 -4.11 0.28 27.86
CA GLN A 79 -3.14 1.01 28.66
C GLN A 79 -1.84 1.30 27.88
N GLN A 80 -1.31 0.32 27.14
CA GLN A 80 -0.12 0.52 26.29
C GLN A 80 -0.38 1.55 25.20
N ILE A 81 -1.55 1.49 24.55
CA ILE A 81 -1.94 2.45 23.51
C ILE A 81 -2.08 3.85 24.09
N GLN A 82 -2.74 4.01 25.24
CA GLN A 82 -2.85 5.33 25.88
C GLN A 82 -1.49 5.87 26.36
N GLY A 83 -0.58 5.01 26.81
CA GLY A 83 0.79 5.38 27.15
C GLY A 83 1.55 5.93 25.93
N TYR A 84 1.44 5.24 24.78
CA TYR A 84 2.02 5.70 23.52
C TYR A 84 1.41 7.03 23.06
N LEU A 85 0.09 7.14 23.06
CA LEU A 85 -0.62 8.38 22.68
C LEU A 85 -0.20 9.57 23.55
N THR A 86 -0.11 9.38 24.86
CA THR A 86 0.26 10.46 25.80
C THR A 86 1.72 10.87 25.61
N SER A 87 2.62 9.92 25.36
CA SER A 87 4.05 10.20 25.18
C SER A 87 4.38 10.92 23.87
N ASN A 88 3.45 10.91 22.91
CA ASN A 88 3.57 11.58 21.61
C ASN A 88 2.56 12.74 21.48
N ASP A 89 2.13 13.32 22.61
CA ASP A 89 1.23 14.48 22.70
C ASP A 89 -0.10 14.34 21.92
N ARG A 90 -0.51 13.10 21.65
CA ARG A 90 -1.65 12.78 20.78
C ARG A 90 -1.59 13.59 19.47
N ASP A 91 -0.42 13.61 18.84
CA ASP A 91 -0.23 14.20 17.52
C ASP A 91 -0.98 13.42 16.41
N ALA A 92 -0.94 13.94 15.18
CA ALA A 92 -1.65 13.36 14.04
C ALA A 92 -1.29 11.88 13.81
N THR A 93 0.01 11.57 13.78
CA THR A 93 0.50 10.22 13.51
C THR A 93 0.18 9.28 14.66
N SER A 94 0.37 9.67 15.91
CA SER A 94 0.08 8.82 17.07
C SER A 94 -1.40 8.48 17.17
N LEU A 95 -2.31 9.41 16.90
CA LEU A 95 -3.75 9.13 16.85
C LEU A 95 -4.11 8.14 15.74
N VAL A 96 -3.53 8.29 14.55
CA VAL A 96 -3.69 7.33 13.45
C VAL A 96 -3.19 5.96 13.86
N ILE A 97 -1.96 5.85 14.38
CA ILE A 97 -1.38 4.57 14.84
C ILE A 97 -2.21 3.96 15.97
N GLY A 98 -2.65 4.76 16.92
CA GLY A 98 -3.55 4.34 18.00
C GLY A 98 -4.83 3.74 17.43
N SER A 99 -5.47 4.41 16.47
CA SER A 99 -6.65 3.89 15.77
C SER A 99 -6.38 2.57 15.04
N ARG A 100 -5.21 2.45 14.38
CA ARG A 100 -4.79 1.22 13.67
C ARG A 100 -4.66 0.05 14.62
N LEU A 101 -3.86 0.19 15.67
CA LEU A 101 -3.52 -0.88 16.59
C LEU A 101 -4.69 -1.24 17.53
N SER A 102 -5.51 -0.27 17.91
CA SER A 102 -6.68 -0.52 18.77
C SER A 102 -7.95 -0.88 18.00
N LYS A 103 -7.93 -0.76 16.67
CA LYS A 103 -9.13 -0.82 15.79
C LYS A 103 -10.27 0.10 16.27
N ASN A 104 -9.91 1.24 16.88
CA ASN A 104 -10.88 2.21 17.39
C ASN A 104 -11.03 3.37 16.39
N PRO A 105 -12.15 3.50 15.67
CA PRO A 105 -12.36 4.59 14.72
C PRO A 105 -12.46 5.96 15.40
N GLU A 106 -12.78 6.03 16.69
CA GLU A 106 -12.90 7.32 17.40
C GLU A 106 -11.56 8.06 17.49
N LEU A 107 -10.43 7.35 17.57
CA LEU A 107 -9.11 7.97 17.54
C LEU A 107 -8.80 8.60 16.16
N LEU A 108 -9.30 7.99 15.08
CA LEU A 108 -9.16 8.54 13.73
C LEU A 108 -10.07 9.76 13.51
N ARG A 109 -11.28 9.74 14.07
CA ARG A 109 -12.18 10.92 14.11
C ARG A 109 -11.56 12.06 14.92
N GLU A 110 -10.93 11.77 16.05
CA GLU A 110 -10.18 12.75 16.83
C GLU A 110 -9.04 13.35 15.97
N ALA A 111 -8.29 12.51 15.24
CA ALA A 111 -7.23 12.94 14.35
C ALA A 111 -7.75 13.90 13.27
N VAL A 112 -8.84 13.55 12.58
CA VAL A 112 -9.46 14.43 11.56
C VAL A 112 -9.93 15.75 12.15
N THR A 113 -10.49 15.72 13.37
CA THR A 113 -10.97 16.94 14.04
C THR A 113 -9.83 17.90 14.40
N ARG A 114 -8.68 17.36 14.81
CA ARG A 114 -7.53 18.15 15.30
C ARG A 114 -6.53 18.51 14.20
N PHE A 115 -6.40 17.65 13.19
CA PHE A 115 -5.35 17.68 12.16
C PHE A 115 -5.95 17.45 10.78
N GLY A 116 -7.07 18.10 10.49
CA GLY A 116 -7.81 17.92 9.24
C GLY A 116 -7.03 18.34 7.98
N ASP A 117 -5.97 19.12 8.12
CA ASP A 117 -5.05 19.52 7.06
C ASP A 117 -3.92 18.50 6.80
N ASN A 118 -3.78 17.50 7.67
CA ASN A 118 -2.73 16.50 7.54
C ASN A 118 -3.11 15.43 6.49
N PRO A 119 -2.35 15.28 5.39
CA PRO A 119 -2.69 14.34 4.32
C PRO A 119 -2.66 12.87 4.77
N VAL A 120 -1.83 12.50 5.76
CA VAL A 120 -1.82 11.13 6.32
C VAL A 120 -3.12 10.82 7.04
N VAL A 121 -3.64 11.78 7.80
CA VAL A 121 -4.90 11.64 8.54
C VAL A 121 -6.07 11.49 7.57
N GLN A 122 -6.11 12.33 6.53
CA GLN A 122 -7.16 12.26 5.52
C GLN A 122 -7.08 10.98 4.69
N LEU A 123 -5.89 10.53 4.30
CA LEU A 123 -5.71 9.26 3.61
C LEU A 123 -6.20 8.08 4.46
N GLU A 124 -5.83 8.02 5.74
CA GLU A 124 -6.24 6.92 6.61
C GLU A 124 -7.75 6.94 6.87
N MET A 125 -8.38 8.11 6.97
CA MET A 125 -9.84 8.21 7.05
C MET A 125 -10.51 7.82 5.73
N ALA A 126 -9.94 8.16 4.57
CA ALA A 126 -10.45 7.74 3.27
C ALA A 126 -10.44 6.22 3.09
N LEU A 127 -9.41 5.54 3.62
CA LEU A 127 -9.27 4.09 3.51
C LEU A 127 -10.08 3.32 4.56
N ARG A 128 -10.09 3.78 5.80
CA ARG A 128 -10.60 3.04 6.97
C ARG A 128 -11.79 3.69 7.68
N GLY A 129 -12.30 4.79 7.15
CA GLY A 129 -13.48 5.45 7.70
C GLY A 129 -14.64 4.47 7.82
N PRO A 130 -15.37 4.47 8.95
CA PRO A 130 -16.40 3.46 9.20
C PRO A 130 -17.65 3.65 8.35
N THR A 131 -17.90 4.85 7.80
CA THR A 131 -19.00 5.10 6.84
C THR A 131 -18.49 5.53 5.47
N GLN A 132 -19.31 5.32 4.44
CA GLN A 132 -18.98 5.74 3.07
C GLN A 132 -18.83 7.26 2.97
N GLU A 133 -19.67 8.00 3.69
CA GLU A 133 -19.67 9.46 3.70
C GLU A 133 -18.38 10.01 4.32
N GLU A 134 -17.92 9.41 5.43
CA GLU A 134 -16.65 9.80 6.06
C GLU A 134 -15.46 9.51 5.13
N ARG A 135 -15.46 8.36 4.46
CA ARG A 135 -14.41 8.00 3.49
C ARG A 135 -14.36 8.96 2.31
N GLN A 136 -15.53 9.31 1.74
CA GLN A 136 -15.59 10.22 0.59
C GLN A 136 -15.18 11.65 0.98
N ALA A 137 -15.66 12.16 2.11
CA ALA A 137 -15.29 13.49 2.60
C ALA A 137 -13.78 13.59 2.86
N ALA A 138 -13.19 12.54 3.42
CA ALA A 138 -11.75 12.49 3.67
C ALA A 138 -10.94 12.37 2.37
N LEU A 139 -11.42 11.62 1.36
CA LEU A 139 -10.79 11.56 0.05
C LEU A 139 -10.78 12.92 -0.64
N ASP A 140 -11.89 13.67 -0.55
CA ASP A 140 -11.96 15.01 -1.12
C ASP A 140 -11.04 16.00 -0.39
N ALA A 141 -10.92 15.89 0.94
CA ALA A 141 -9.94 16.66 1.71
C ALA A 141 -8.49 16.26 1.38
N PHE A 142 -8.20 14.96 1.23
CA PHE A 142 -6.88 14.46 0.85
C PHE A 142 -6.42 15.05 -0.49
N LYS A 143 -7.30 15.11 -1.49
CA LYS A 143 -7.02 15.77 -2.78
C LYS A 143 -6.70 17.25 -2.65
N GLN A 144 -7.35 17.95 -1.72
CA GLN A 144 -7.08 19.37 -1.50
C GLN A 144 -5.69 19.59 -0.89
N HIS A 145 -5.27 18.69 0.00
CA HIS A 145 -4.00 18.80 0.73
C HIS A 145 -2.81 18.18 -0.01
N ASP A 146 -3.03 17.20 -0.89
CA ASP A 146 -1.99 16.53 -1.69
C ASP A 146 -2.46 16.26 -3.15
N PRO A 147 -2.78 17.30 -3.93
CA PRO A 147 -3.38 17.17 -5.27
C PRO A 147 -2.46 16.53 -6.32
N GLN A 148 -1.15 16.48 -6.06
CA GLN A 148 -0.17 15.91 -6.97
C GLN A 148 0.10 14.43 -6.68
N ASN A 149 -0.52 13.87 -5.64
CA ASN A 149 -0.35 12.47 -5.29
C ASN A 149 -1.22 11.60 -6.20
N PRO A 150 -0.62 10.66 -6.97
CA PRO A 150 -1.40 9.83 -7.88
C PRO A 150 -2.39 8.89 -7.16
N LEU A 151 -2.27 8.71 -5.84
CA LEU A 151 -3.25 7.98 -5.05
C LEU A 151 -4.63 8.62 -5.07
N CYS A 152 -4.72 9.93 -5.24
CA CYS A 152 -6.00 10.64 -5.37
C CYS A 152 -6.84 10.07 -6.52
N ASP A 153 -6.24 9.98 -7.71
CA ASP A 153 -6.89 9.47 -8.91
C ASP A 153 -7.13 7.95 -8.83
N TYR A 154 -6.23 7.22 -8.17
CA TYR A 154 -6.40 5.78 -7.92
C TYR A 154 -7.61 5.49 -7.03
N LEU A 155 -7.74 6.20 -5.90
CA LEU A 155 -8.84 6.01 -4.95
C LEU A 155 -10.18 6.46 -5.53
N ASP A 156 -10.19 7.51 -6.34
CA ASP A 156 -11.38 7.91 -7.11
C ASP A 156 -11.80 6.86 -8.12
N SER A 157 -10.83 6.26 -8.81
CA SER A 157 -11.08 5.16 -9.73
C SER A 157 -11.65 3.94 -9.00
N LEU A 158 -11.09 3.60 -7.84
CA LEU A 158 -11.59 2.50 -7.01
C LEU A 158 -13.04 2.74 -6.58
N SER A 159 -13.35 3.94 -6.07
CA SER A 159 -14.71 4.33 -5.73
C SER A 159 -15.65 4.27 -6.95
N ALA A 160 -15.23 4.78 -8.11
CA ALA A 160 -16.01 4.69 -9.35
C ALA A 160 -16.29 3.24 -9.76
N PHE A 161 -15.30 2.35 -9.61
CA PHE A 161 -15.43 0.93 -9.88
C PHE A 161 -16.45 0.27 -8.95
N GLU A 162 -16.41 0.57 -7.65
CA GLU A 162 -17.37 0.07 -6.65
C GLU A 162 -18.81 0.50 -6.95
N HIS A 163 -19.00 1.67 -7.56
CA HIS A 163 -20.31 2.19 -7.97
C HIS A 163 -20.72 1.77 -9.41
N GLY A 164 -19.90 0.95 -10.09
CA GLY A 164 -20.19 0.42 -11.43
C GLY A 164 -19.91 1.38 -12.59
N ASP A 165 -19.28 2.53 -12.34
CA ASP A 165 -18.83 3.45 -13.39
C ASP A 165 -17.45 3.05 -13.91
N PHE A 166 -17.44 1.96 -14.70
CA PHE A 166 -16.20 1.39 -15.22
C PHE A 166 -15.44 2.31 -16.18
N SER A 167 -16.13 3.24 -16.85
CA SER A 167 -15.47 4.20 -17.75
C SER A 167 -14.69 5.23 -16.95
N LYS A 168 -15.30 5.80 -15.89
CA LYS A 168 -14.60 6.71 -14.98
C LYS A 168 -13.46 6.01 -14.24
N ALA A 169 -13.68 4.77 -13.80
CA ALA A 169 -12.65 3.95 -13.17
C ALA A 169 -11.44 3.74 -14.10
N ALA A 170 -11.65 3.26 -15.32
CA ALA A 170 -10.56 3.04 -16.26
C ALA A 170 -9.76 4.32 -16.55
N GLY A 171 -10.45 5.45 -16.77
CA GLY A 171 -9.81 6.74 -16.99
C GLY A 171 -8.97 7.22 -15.80
N GLY A 172 -9.53 7.17 -14.58
CA GLY A 172 -8.81 7.59 -13.37
C GLY A 172 -7.60 6.71 -13.06
N LEU A 173 -7.69 5.40 -13.29
CA LEU A 173 -6.56 4.51 -13.10
C LEU A 173 -5.41 4.82 -14.08
N MET A 174 -5.73 5.06 -15.36
CA MET A 174 -4.71 5.44 -16.34
C MET A 174 -4.03 6.76 -15.95
N GLN A 175 -4.80 7.75 -15.51
CA GLN A 175 -4.29 9.04 -15.07
C GLN A 175 -3.36 8.90 -13.84
N SER A 176 -3.73 8.06 -12.88
CA SER A 176 -2.88 7.75 -11.72
C SER A 176 -1.53 7.17 -12.15
N LEU A 177 -1.53 6.21 -13.08
CA LEU A 177 -0.29 5.58 -13.58
C LEU A 177 0.64 6.58 -14.29
N ASP A 178 0.07 7.58 -14.98
CA ASP A 178 0.83 8.62 -15.68
C ASP A 178 1.39 9.70 -14.74
N SER A 179 0.87 9.80 -13.50
CA SER A 179 1.17 10.91 -12.59
C SER A 179 2.39 10.69 -11.68
N GLY A 180 3.02 9.51 -11.75
CA GLY A 180 4.31 9.25 -11.11
C GLY A 180 4.26 8.32 -9.89
N THR A 181 5.09 8.59 -8.88
CA THR A 181 5.27 7.70 -7.71
C THR A 181 4.16 7.90 -6.69
N LEU A 182 3.46 6.81 -6.34
CA LEU A 182 2.46 6.80 -5.28
C LEU A 182 3.11 7.12 -3.92
N GLN A 183 2.58 8.11 -3.22
CA GLN A 183 3.01 8.45 -1.85
C GLN A 183 1.94 7.96 -0.87
N ASP A 184 2.06 6.71 -0.44
CA ASP A 184 1.10 6.04 0.45
C ASP A 184 1.36 6.30 1.94
N TYR A 185 2.39 7.08 2.26
CA TYR A 185 2.82 7.36 3.63
C TYR A 185 3.10 6.09 4.46
N SER A 186 3.42 4.96 3.80
CA SER A 186 3.71 3.67 4.44
C SER A 186 4.86 3.76 5.43
N LEU A 187 5.92 4.48 5.08
CA LEU A 187 7.08 4.65 5.96
C LEU A 187 6.74 5.47 7.22
N VAL A 188 5.91 6.52 7.10
CA VAL A 188 5.48 7.35 8.24
C VAL A 188 4.75 6.49 9.25
N LEU A 189 3.81 5.66 8.79
CA LEU A 189 3.07 4.79 9.72
C LEU A 189 3.92 3.63 10.22
N ALA A 190 4.83 3.06 9.42
CA ALA A 190 5.75 2.04 9.88
C ALA A 190 6.59 2.54 11.07
N SER A 191 7.18 3.74 10.96
CA SER A 191 7.93 4.34 12.08
C SER A 191 7.07 4.58 13.31
N GLY A 192 5.82 5.03 13.14
CA GLY A 192 4.88 5.20 14.25
C GLY A 192 4.47 3.87 14.91
N THR A 193 4.23 2.83 14.11
CA THR A 193 3.94 1.47 14.61
C THR A 193 5.13 0.89 15.35
N GLU A 194 6.36 1.05 14.85
CA GLU A 194 7.59 0.65 15.56
C GLU A 194 7.66 1.33 16.92
N ALA A 195 7.47 2.65 16.97
CA ALA A 195 7.49 3.42 18.22
C ALA A 195 6.42 2.95 19.22
N ALA A 196 5.22 2.60 18.76
CA ALA A 196 4.16 2.06 19.61
C ALA A 196 4.53 0.70 20.23
N TYR A 197 5.11 -0.21 19.47
CA TYR A 197 5.55 -1.51 19.98
C TYR A 197 6.77 -1.40 20.90
N LEU A 198 7.72 -0.50 20.61
CA LEU A 198 8.82 -0.19 21.52
C LEU A 198 8.31 0.35 22.86
N ALA A 199 7.36 1.30 22.83
CA ALA A 199 6.74 1.83 24.04
C ALA A 199 5.96 0.76 24.84
N ALA A 200 5.46 -0.27 24.16
CA ALA A 200 4.79 -1.40 24.77
C ALA A 200 5.74 -2.46 25.36
N GLY A 201 7.06 -2.31 25.18
CA GLY A 201 8.09 -3.17 25.77
C GLY A 201 8.60 -4.29 24.86
N TYR A 202 8.26 -4.28 23.57
CA TYR A 202 8.78 -5.25 22.61
C TYR A 202 10.24 -4.95 22.23
N SER A 203 10.97 -5.97 21.78
CA SER A 203 12.33 -5.77 21.30
C SER A 203 12.36 -4.94 20.01
N SER A 204 13.49 -4.28 19.74
CA SER A 204 13.66 -3.50 18.50
C SER A 204 13.43 -4.34 17.24
N THR A 205 13.87 -5.60 17.24
CA THR A 205 13.65 -6.51 16.10
C THR A 205 12.16 -6.83 15.92
N GLU A 206 11.43 -7.14 16.98
CA GLU A 206 9.99 -7.42 16.91
C GLU A 206 9.21 -6.19 16.46
N ALA A 207 9.48 -5.03 17.06
CA ALA A 207 8.81 -3.78 16.71
C ALA A 207 8.99 -3.41 15.23
N GLN A 208 10.18 -3.63 14.68
CA GLN A 208 10.44 -3.41 13.25
C GLN A 208 9.71 -4.41 12.36
N LEU A 209 9.70 -5.70 12.72
CA LEU A 209 8.95 -6.71 11.98
C LEU A 209 7.45 -6.41 12.02
N TYR A 210 6.92 -5.95 13.15
CA TYR A 210 5.52 -5.55 13.29
C TYR A 210 5.18 -4.29 12.50
N ALA A 211 6.06 -3.29 12.50
CA ALA A 211 5.91 -2.10 11.67
C ALA A 211 5.89 -2.43 10.17
N LEU A 212 6.82 -3.27 9.72
CA LEU A 212 6.86 -3.73 8.33
C LEU A 212 5.60 -4.53 7.98
N PHE A 213 5.18 -5.44 8.86
CA PHE A 213 3.96 -6.20 8.66
C PHE A 213 2.73 -5.28 8.58
N ASP A 214 2.52 -4.35 9.52
CA ASP A 214 1.41 -3.39 9.50
C ASP A 214 1.39 -2.55 8.22
N SER A 215 2.55 -2.06 7.78
CA SER A 215 2.66 -1.24 6.56
C SER A 215 2.27 -2.00 5.29
N SER A 216 2.36 -3.33 5.29
CA SER A 216 1.98 -4.18 4.15
C SER A 216 0.48 -4.48 4.06
N GLN A 217 -0.31 -4.14 5.08
CA GLN A 217 -1.73 -4.49 5.19
C GLN A 217 -2.67 -3.33 4.81
N ARG A 218 -2.23 -2.44 3.92
CA ARG A 218 -3.05 -1.30 3.46
C ARG A 218 -3.86 -1.62 2.21
#